data_AF-A0A936GE21-F1
#
_entry.id   AF-A0A936GE21-F1
#
_cell.length_a   1.000
_cell.length_b   1.000
_cell.length_c   1.000
_cell.angle_alpha   90.00
_cell.angle_beta   90.00
_cell.angle_gamma   90.00
#
_symmetry.space_group_name_H-M   'P 1'
#
loop_
_entity.id
_entity.type
_entity.pdbx_description
1 polymer ?
#
loop_
_entity_poly.entity_id
_entity_poly.type
_entity_poly.pdbx_seq_one_letter_code
_entity_poly.pdbx_strand_id
1 'polypeptide(L)' 'MDTLPPPLISSFIIRFVMEEFSADKPAYHGSIRHIQTAEEINFHEWHEATEFMHRFVQLEELQPPTPKNPLVPNP' A
#
# COMPACT_ATOMS: atom_id res chain seq x y z
N MET A 1 -18.64 -9.87 25.39
CA MET A 1 -18.54 -8.61 24.62
C MET A 1 -17.31 -8.76 23.76
N ASP A 2 -17.47 -9.34 22.57
CA ASP A 2 -16.38 -9.51 21.61
C ASP A 2 -16.10 -8.15 20.98
N THR A 3 -15.18 -7.40 21.59
CA THR A 3 -14.63 -6.20 20.97
C THR A 3 -13.69 -6.66 19.85
N LEU A 4 -14.13 -6.52 18.60
CA LEU A 4 -13.23 -6.67 17.46
C LEU A 4 -12.02 -5.74 17.67
N PRO A 5 -10.79 -6.22 17.42
CA PRO A 5 -9.61 -5.37 17.53
C PRO A 5 -9.76 -4.16 16.61
N PRO A 6 -9.24 -2.99 17.00
CA PRO A 6 -9.26 -1.82 16.14
C PRO A 6 -8.56 -2.13 14.81
N PRO A 7 -9.04 -1.57 13.68
CA PRO A 7 -8.44 -1.82 12.38
C PRO A 7 -6.96 -1.42 12.40
N LEU A 8 -6.10 -2.27 11.82
CA LEU A 8 -4.70 -1.96 11.65
C LEU A 8 -4.57 -0.91 10.53
N ILE A 9 -4.41 0.36 10.92
CA ILE A 9 -4.25 1.48 10.00
C ILE A 9 -2.77 1.79 9.82
N SER A 10 -2.27 1.67 8.59
CA SER A 10 -0.96 2.17 8.16
C SER A 10 -1.13 3.50 7.45
N SER A 11 -0.29 4.50 7.75
CA SER A 11 -0.45 5.87 7.25
C SER A 11 0.84 6.37 6.60
N PHE A 12 0.71 7.03 5.45
CA PHE A 12 1.85 7.47 4.66
C PHE A 12 1.68 8.93 4.22
N ILE A 13 2.79 9.66 4.17
CA ILE A 13 2.89 10.93 3.44
C ILE A 13 3.71 10.67 2.19
N ILE A 14 3.18 11.08 1.04
CA ILE A 14 3.87 11.00 -0.24
C ILE A 14 4.05 12.42 -0.76
N ARG A 15 5.29 12.77 -1.12
CA ARG A 15 5.64 14.04 -1.74
C ARG A 15 6.16 13.76 -3.14
N PHE A 16 5.58 14.43 -4.12
CA PHE A 16 6.04 14.41 -5.50
C PHE A 16 6.74 15.72 -5.81
N VAL A 17 7.87 15.61 -6.48
CA VAL A 17 8.62 16.71 -7.06
C VAL A 17 8.64 16.47 -8.56
N MET A 18 8.14 17.45 -9.31
CA MET A 18 8.18 17.44 -10.76
C MET A 18 9.24 18.44 -11.19
N GLU A 19 10.27 17.97 -11.87
CA GLU A 19 11.26 18.87 -12.47
C GLU A 19 10.73 19.39 -13.81
N GLU A 20 10.53 20.70 -13.91
CA GLU A 20 10.09 21.39 -15.13
C GLU A 20 11.24 21.53 -16.14
N PHE A 21 11.97 20.47 -16.47
CA PHE A 21 13.06 20.60 -17.44
C PHE A 21 13.18 19.39 -18.37
N SER A 22 12.49 19.52 -19.51
CA SER A 22 12.86 19.09 -20.88
C SER A 22 11.63 18.53 -21.61
N ALA A 23 11.40 18.99 -22.84
CA ALA A 23 10.18 18.79 -23.63
C ALA A 23 9.75 17.34 -23.92
N ASP A 24 10.49 16.32 -23.45
CA ASP A 24 10.29 14.92 -23.83
C ASP A 24 10.07 13.94 -22.66
N LYS A 25 10.03 14.35 -21.38
CA LYS A 25 9.59 13.50 -20.24
C LYS A 25 9.51 14.28 -18.91
N PRO A 26 8.45 14.10 -18.10
CA PRO A 26 8.50 14.49 -16.69
C PRO A 26 9.39 13.51 -15.92
N ALA A 27 10.56 13.94 -15.47
CA ALA A 27 11.34 13.23 -14.46
C ALA A 27 10.72 13.52 -13.09
N TYR A 28 9.67 12.76 -12.75
CA TYR A 28 9.07 12.85 -11.42
C TYR A 28 9.97 12.11 -10.44
N HIS A 29 10.19 12.69 -9.27
CA HIS A 29 10.80 12.00 -8.15
C HIS A 29 10.06 12.39 -6.89
N GLY A 30 10.40 11.79 -5.76
CA GLY A 30 9.68 12.09 -4.54
C GLY A 30 10.22 11.40 -3.31
N SER A 31 9.46 11.53 -2.23
CA SER A 31 9.73 10.86 -0.97
C SER A 31 8.45 10.29 -0.40
N ILE A 32 8.51 9.08 0.16
CA ILE A 32 7.42 8.47 0.92
C ILE A 32 7.87 8.23 2.36
N ARG A 33 7.04 8.64 3.31
CA ARG A 33 7.28 8.46 4.75
C ARG A 33 6.14 7.69 5.39
N HIS A 34 6.46 6.63 6.12
CA HIS A 34 5.53 5.95 7.01
C HIS A 34 5.41 6.72 8.32
N ILE A 35 4.18 7.08 8.71
CA ILE A 35 3.94 7.96 9.86
C ILE A 35 4.28 7.26 11.17
N GLN A 36 3.92 5.98 11.30
CA GLN A 36 4.02 5.22 12.54
C GLN A 36 5.48 4.89 12.90
N THR A 37 6.33 4.56 11.92
CA THR A 37 7.75 4.24 12.16
C THR A 37 8.70 5.40 11.87
N ALA A 38 8.20 6.48 11.25
CA ALA A 38 9.00 7.57 10.72
C ALA A 38 10.07 7.14 9.68
N GLU A 39 9.99 5.91 9.15
CA GLU A 39 10.82 5.47 8.03
C GLU A 39 10.44 6.25 6.78
N GLU A 40 11.45 6.68 6.02
CA GLU A 40 11.30 7.47 4.81
C GLU A 40 12.28 6.97 3.75
N ILE A 41 11.82 6.90 2.49
CA ILE A 41 12.67 6.67 1.34
C ILE A 41 12.41 7.72 0.28
N ASN A 42 13.42 7.99 -0.56
CA ASN A 42 13.24 8.70 -1.81
C ASN A 42 12.94 7.70 -2.93
N PHE A 43 12.13 8.11 -3.91
CA PHE A 43 11.81 7.31 -5.10
C PHE A 43 11.97 8.15 -6.36
N HIS A 44 12.32 7.50 -7.47
CA HIS A 44 12.37 8.09 -8.81
C HIS A 44 11.22 7.57 -9.67
N GLU A 45 10.68 6.39 -9.34
CA GLU A 45 9.51 5.81 -9.99
C GLU A 45 8.42 5.47 -8.97
N TRP A 46 7.15 5.52 -9.38
CA TRP A 46 6.01 5.25 -8.49
C TRP A 46 6.06 3.82 -7.90
N HIS A 47 6.62 2.88 -8.66
CA HIS A 47 6.78 1.50 -8.23
C HIS A 47 7.57 1.37 -6.92
N GLU A 48 8.63 2.17 -6.72
CA GLU A 48 9.42 2.15 -5.49
C GLU A 48 8.60 2.59 -4.26
N ALA A 49 7.70 3.57 -4.43
CA ALA A 49 6.79 4.00 -3.37
C ALA A 49 5.78 2.90 -3.01
N THR A 50 5.29 2.15 -4.01
CA THR A 50 4.37 1.03 -3.77
C THR A 50 5.05 -0.12 -3.02
N GLU A 51 6.27 -0.51 -3.41
CA GLU A 51 7.08 -1.51 -2.71
C GLU A 51 7.30 -1.13 -1.24
N PHE A 52 7.56 0.15 -0.97
CA PHE A 52 7.66 0.64 0.41
C PHE A 52 6.35 0.47 1.20
N MET A 53 5.19 0.81 0.61
CA MET A 53 3.89 0.62 1.27
C MET A 53 3.58 -0.86 1.54
N HIS A 54 3.95 -1.76 0.62
CA HIS A 54 3.74 -3.20 0.75
C HIS A 54 4.42 -3.79 1.99
N ARG A 55 5.52 -3.19 2.47
CA ARG A 55 6.19 -3.63 3.71
C ARG A 55 5.35 -3.42 4.99
N PHE A 56 4.36 -2.53 4.95
CA PHE A 56 3.56 -2.15 6.12
C PHE A 56 2.07 -2.46 5.96
N VAL A 57 1.64 -2.88 4.78
CA VAL A 57 0.25 -3.29 4.51
C VAL A 57 0.25 -4.81 4.30
N GLN A 58 -0.26 -5.54 5.28
CA GLN A 58 -0.50 -6.99 5.16
C GLN A 58 -1.70 -7.21 4.23
N LEU A 59 -1.45 -7.24 2.93
CA LEU A 59 -2.50 -7.41 1.91
C LEU A 59 -3.09 -8.82 1.92
N GLU A 60 -2.43 -9.80 2.54
CA GLU A 60 -2.91 -11.18 2.64
C GLU A 60 -4.23 -11.31 3.42
N GLU A 61 -4.54 -10.37 4.32
CA GLU A 61 -5.77 -10.40 5.13
C GLU A 61 -6.99 -9.77 4.43
N LEU A 62 -6.81 -9.17 3.25
CA LEU A 62 -7.90 -8.58 2.47
C LEU A 62 -8.48 -9.54 1.42
N GLN A 63 -8.06 -10.81 1.40
CA GLN A 63 -8.77 -11.80 0.59
C GLN A 63 -10.21 -11.89 1.11
N PRO A 64 -11.23 -11.69 0.25
CA PRO A 64 -12.60 -11.99 0.63
C PRO A 64 -12.63 -13.44 1.12
N PRO A 65 -13.37 -13.77 2.19
CA PRO A 65 -13.43 -15.13 2.68
C PRO A 65 -13.87 -16.02 1.52
N THR A 66 -12.94 -16.84 1.02
CA THR A 66 -13.24 -17.84 -0.01
C THR A 66 -14.44 -18.64 0.52
N PRO A 67 -15.58 -18.71 -0.20
CA PRO A 67 -16.73 -19.46 0.28
C PRO A 67 -16.31 -20.89 0.56
N LYS A 68 -16.25 -21.27 1.84
CA LYS A 68 -16.02 -22.65 2.23
C LYS A 68 -17.27 -23.44 1.83
N ASN A 69 -17.11 -24.30 0.82
CA ASN A 69 -17.99 -25.39 0.42
C ASN A 69 -19.09 -25.06 -0.61
N PRO A 70 -19.04 -25.60 -1.85
CA PRO A 70 -20.24 -25.89 -2.59
C PRO A 70 -20.93 -27.10 -1.93
N LEU A 71 -22.16 -26.90 -1.48
CA LEU A 71 -23.08 -27.97 -1.09
C LEU A 71 -23.14 -29.02 -2.22
N VAL A 72 -22.53 -30.17 -2.00
CA VAL A 72 -22.74 -31.35 -2.85
C VAL A 72 -24.18 -31.82 -2.60
N PRO A 73 -25.07 -31.88 -3.62
CA PRO A 73 -26.38 -32.47 -3.43
C PRO A 73 -26.21 -33.97 -3.19
N ASN A 74 -26.79 -34.47 -2.10
CA ASN A 74 -26.81 -35.89 -1.77
C ASN A 74 -27.63 -36.66 -2.82
N PRO A 75 -27.17 -37.84 -3.29
CA PRO A 75 -27.89 -38.66 -4.26
C PRO A 75 -29.20 -39.24 -3.70
#